data_AF-A0A839QD57-F1
#
_entry.id   AF-A0A839QD57-F1
#
_cell.length_a   1.000
_cell.length_b   1.000
_cell.length_c   1.000
_cell.angle_alpha   90.00
_cell.angle_beta   90.00
_cell.angle_gamma   90.00
#
_symmetry.space_group_name_H-M   'P 1'
#
loop_
_entity.id
_entity.type
_entity.pdbx_description
1 polymer ?
#
loop_
_entity_poly.entity_id
_entity_poly.type
_entity_poly.pdbx_seq_one_letter_code
_entity_poly.pdbx_strand_id
1 'polypeptide(L)'
;MSTLWVYVRIQLMMFVFGIVGPIFLIGYFASAPDPALRWMYWWGLFITAADILIALQMTEWVVAKDQEVAEKALQKAAEKRRAQEA
;
A
#
# COMPACT_ATOMS: atom_id res chain seq x y z
N MET A 1 21.96 -0.93 7.36
CA MET A 1 20.87 -0.14 7.98
C MET A 1 19.85 -1.12 8.53
N SER A 2 19.40 -0.96 9.77
CA SER A 2 18.41 -1.88 10.38
C SER A 2 17.12 -1.91 9.56
N THR A 3 16.64 -3.10 9.18
CA THR A 3 15.39 -3.29 8.43
C THR A 3 14.20 -2.57 9.07
N LEU A 4 14.18 -2.53 10.41
CA LEU A 4 13.18 -1.79 11.19
C LEU A 4 13.18 -0.29 10.85
N TRP A 5 14.36 0.30 10.66
CA TRP A 5 14.48 1.73 10.38
C TRP A 5 14.04 2.09 8.96
N VAL A 6 14.25 1.18 7.99
CA VAL A 6 13.74 1.33 6.63
C VAL A 6 12.22 1.25 6.62
N TYR A 7 11.64 0.28 7.35
CA TYR A 7 10.19 0.11 7.44
C TYR A 7 9.52 1.33 8.07
N VAL A 8 10.04 1.82 9.20
CA VAL A 8 9.52 3.04 9.86
C VAL A 8 9.60 4.25 8.94
N ARG A 9 10.69 4.42 8.18
CA ARG A 9 10.82 5.54 7.23
C ARG A 9 9.78 5.47 6.11
N ILE A 10 9.59 4.29 5.52
CA ILE A 10 8.60 4.09 4.45
C ILE A 10 7.19 4.29 5.00
N GLN A 11 6.88 3.79 6.19
CA GLN A 11 5.59 4.01 6.85
C GLN A 11 5.32 5.50 7.12
N LEU A 12 6.30 6.23 7.65
CA LEU A 12 6.17 7.68 7.84
C LEU A 12 5.90 8.39 6.51
N MET A 13 6.60 7.99 5.45
CA MET A 13 6.42 8.59 4.13
C MET A 13 5.02 8.29 3.57
N MET A 14 4.57 7.05 3.64
CA MET A 14 3.22 6.65 3.23
C MET A 14 2.14 7.34 4.05
N PHE A 15 2.36 7.55 5.34
CA PHE A 15 1.42 8.29 6.19
C PHE A 15 1.31 9.76 5.75
N VAL A 16 2.44 10.41 5.46
CA VAL A 16 2.47 11.79 4.97
C VAL A 16 1.80 11.93 3.61
N PHE A 17 1.98 10.97 2.70
CA PHE A 17 1.33 11.00 1.38
C PHE A 17 -0.15 10.59 1.42
N GLY A 18 -0.50 9.57 2.20
CA GLY A 18 -1.86 9.03 2.31
C GLY A 18 -2.82 9.98 3.04
N ILE A 19 -2.31 10.84 3.93
CA ILE A 19 -3.14 11.82 4.65
C ILE A 19 -3.44 13.08 3.83
N VAL A 20 -2.73 13.33 2.72
CA VAL A 20 -2.93 14.53 1.87
C VAL A 20 -4.36 14.59 1.34
N GLY A 21 -4.88 13.49 0.80
CA GLY A 21 -6.24 13.42 0.25
C GLY A 21 -7.31 13.73 1.30
N PRO A 22 -7.33 13.04 2.46
CA PRO A 22 -8.22 13.36 3.57
C PRO A 22 -8.11 14.81 4.07
N ILE A 23 -6.91 15.37 4.21
CA ILE A 23 -6.74 16.77 4.65
C ILE A 23 -7.37 17.76 3.66
N PHE A 24 -7.19 17.53 2.36
CA PHE A 24 -7.79 18.37 1.31
C PHE A 24 -9.32 18.31 1.34
N LEU A 25 -9.88 17.11 1.51
CA LEU A 25 -11.32 16.91 1.63
C LEU A 25 -11.87 17.56 2.90
N ILE A 26 -11.22 17.37 4.05
CA ILE A 26 -11.59 18.02 5.32
C ILE A 26 -11.55 19.54 5.16
N GLY A 27 -10.49 20.11 4.57
CA GLY A 27 -10.40 21.55 4.34
C GLY A 27 -11.48 22.09 3.41
N TYR A 28 -11.90 21.31 2.41
CA TYR A 28 -13.01 21.67 1.53
C TYR A 28 -14.35 21.70 2.25
N PHE A 29 -14.64 20.71 3.10
CA PHE A 29 -15.92 20.63 3.82
C PHE A 29 -15.97 21.51 5.08
N ALA A 30 -14.83 21.83 5.69
CA ALA A 30 -14.75 22.68 6.88
C ALA A 30 -14.75 24.18 6.55
N SER A 31 -14.51 24.56 5.30
CA SER A 31 -14.54 25.95 4.86
C SER A 31 -15.97 26.39 4.48
N ALA A 32 -16.24 27.70 4.58
CA ALA A 32 -17.48 28.27 4.06
C ALA A 32 -17.61 27.93 2.57
N PRO A 33 -18.85 27.77 2.03
CA PRO A 33 -19.07 27.35 0.64
C PRO A 33 -18.58 28.43 -0.33
N ASP A 34 -17.28 28.41 -0.60
CA ASP A 34 -16.59 29.29 -1.52
C ASP A 34 -16.39 28.53 -2.85
N PRO A 35 -16.90 29.05 -3.97
CA PRO A 35 -16.66 28.52 -5.30
C PRO A 35 -15.17 28.28 -5.62
N ALA A 36 -14.26 29.07 -5.03
CA ALA A 36 -12.82 28.98 -5.19
C ALA A 36 -12.20 27.76 -4.51
N LEU A 37 -12.90 27.06 -3.63
CA LEU A 37 -12.42 25.85 -2.94
C LEU A 37 -12.74 24.55 -3.69
N ARG A 38 -13.57 24.57 -4.75
CA ARG A 38 -13.93 23.37 -5.53
C ARG A 38 -12.76 22.60 -6.12
N TRP A 39 -11.63 23.25 -6.40
CA TRP A 39 -10.43 22.58 -6.88
C TRP A 39 -9.85 21.61 -5.83
N MET A 40 -9.91 21.95 -4.53
CA MET A 40 -9.46 21.08 -3.44
C MET A 40 -10.32 19.82 -3.34
N TYR A 41 -11.62 19.91 -3.60
CA TYR A 41 -12.50 18.74 -3.63
C TYR A 41 -12.08 17.74 -4.70
N TRP A 42 -11.94 18.20 -5.94
CA TRP A 42 -11.59 17.34 -7.06
C TRP A 42 -10.17 16.76 -6.93
N TRP A 43 -9.20 17.58 -6.52
CA TRP A 43 -7.84 17.10 -6.28
C TRP A 43 -7.74 16.16 -5.07
N GLY A 44 -8.44 16.47 -3.97
CA GLY A 44 -8.49 15.60 -2.80
C GLY A 44 -9.06 14.23 -3.14
N LEU A 45 -10.17 14.20 -3.88
CA LEU A 45 -10.79 12.96 -4.34
C LEU A 45 -9.86 12.17 -5.28
N PHE A 46 -9.21 12.86 -6.23
CA PHE A 46 -8.27 12.24 -7.17
C PHE A 46 -7.05 11.64 -6.46
N ILE A 47 -6.45 12.37 -5.53
CA ILE A 47 -5.29 11.89 -4.74
C ILE A 47 -5.69 10.70 -3.89
N THR A 48 -6.83 10.75 -3.19
CA THR A 48 -7.33 9.61 -2.40
C THR A 48 -7.59 8.38 -3.28
N ALA A 49 -8.22 8.55 -4.43
CA ALA A 49 -8.47 7.44 -5.34
C ALA A 49 -7.16 6.83 -5.85
N ALA A 50 -6.20 7.65 -6.26
CA ALA A 50 -4.88 7.19 -6.70
C ALA A 50 -4.13 6.43 -5.59
N ASP A 51 -4.16 6.94 -4.35
CA ASP A 51 -3.52 6.30 -3.19
C ASP A 51 -4.10 4.90 -2.91
N ILE A 52 -5.43 4.77 -2.93
CA ILE A 52 -6.11 3.48 -2.76
C ILE A 52 -5.75 2.50 -3.89
N LEU A 53 -5.75 2.96 -5.15
CA LEU A 53 -5.41 2.11 -6.29
C LEU A 53 -3.96 1.62 -6.24
N ILE A 54 -3.03 2.48 -5.84
CA ILE A 54 -1.62 2.11 -5.65
C ILE A 54 -1.50 1.10 -4.50
N ALA A 55 -2.20 1.31 -3.40
CA ALA A 55 -2.20 0.39 -2.26
C ALA A 55 -2.73 -1.00 -2.64
N LEU A 56 -3.83 -1.06 -3.41
CA LEU A 56 -4.37 -2.31 -3.94
C LEU A 56 -3.37 -2.99 -4.88
N GLN A 57 -2.77 -2.25 -5.82
CA GLN A 57 -1.81 -2.82 -6.75
C GLN A 57 -0.57 -3.38 -6.04
N MET A 58 -0.05 -2.67 -5.04
CA MET A 58 1.07 -3.13 -4.24
C MET A 58 0.71 -4.37 -3.41
N THR A 59 -0.51 -4.41 -2.87
CA THR A 59 -1.01 -5.57 -2.12
C THR A 59 -1.05 -6.82 -3.01
N GLU A 60 -1.57 -6.70 -4.24
CA GLU A 60 -1.57 -7.80 -5.21
C GLU A 60 -0.15 -8.31 -5.50
N TRP A 61 0.82 -7.41 -5.66
CA TRP A 61 2.20 -7.78 -5.94
C TRP A 61 2.85 -8.53 -4.78
N VAL A 62 2.56 -8.12 -3.55
CA VAL A 62 3.05 -8.80 -2.34
C VAL A 62 2.42 -10.19 -2.21
N VAL A 63 1.10 -10.29 -2.38
CA VAL A 63 0.38 -11.58 -2.30
C VAL A 63 0.87 -12.56 -3.36
N ALA A 64 1.06 -12.11 -4.61
CA ALA A 64 1.58 -12.97 -5.68
C ALA A 64 2.98 -13.50 -5.37
N LYS A 65 3.85 -12.66 -4.79
CA LYS A 65 5.21 -13.03 -4.38
C LYS A 65 5.19 -14.11 -3.28
N ASP A 66 4.32 -13.95 -2.28
CA ASP A 66 4.21 -14.87 -1.15
C ASP A 66 3.72 -16.26 -1.59
N GLN A 67 2.81 -16.33 -2.57
CA GLN A 67 2.36 -17.60 -3.14
C GLN A 67 3.50 -18.36 -3.84
N GLU A 68 4.32 -17.67 -4.63
CA GLU A 68 5.49 -18.28 -5.30
C GLU A 68 6.49 -18.86 -4.29
N VAL A 69 6.73 -18.14 -3.18
CA VAL A 69 7.64 -18.60 -2.11
C VAL A 69 7.07 -19.83 -1.40
N ALA A 70 5.77 -19.83 -1.10
CA ALA A 70 5.09 -20.95 -0.48
C ALA A 70 5.14 -22.21 -1.36
N GLU A 71 4.89 -22.06 -2.67
CA GLU A 71 4.95 -23.17 -3.62
C GLU A 71 6.35 -23.78 -3.69
N LYS A 72 7.41 -22.95 -3.78
CA LYS A 72 8.80 -23.41 -3.77
C LYS A 72 9.16 -24.13 -2.47
N ALA A 73 8.65 -23.67 -1.33
CA ALA A 73 8.87 -24.32 -0.05
C ALA A 73 8.22 -25.72 0.01
N LEU A 74 7.00 -25.86 -0.53
CA LEU A 74 6.30 -27.14 -0.63
C LEU A 74 7.03 -28.11 -1.56
N GLN A 75 7.47 -27.65 -2.74
CA GLN A 75 8.25 -28.48 -3.68
C GLN A 75 9.53 -29.00 -3.03
N LYS A 76 10.28 -28.12 -2.36
CA LYS A 76 11.51 -28.50 -1.64
C LYS A 76 11.25 -29.50 -0.52
N ALA A 77 10.13 -29.35 0.20
CA ALA A 77 9.73 -30.29 1.25
C ALA A 77 9.36 -31.67 0.68
N ALA A 78 8.66 -31.70 -0.46
CA ALA A 78 8.29 -32.93 -1.16
C ALA A 78 9.53 -33.66 -1.72
N GLU A 79 10.46 -32.93 -2.31
CA GLU A 79 11.74 -33.47 -2.80
C GLU A 79 12.55 -34.08 -1.65
N LYS A 80 12.65 -33.36 -0.52
CA LYS A 80 13.35 -33.85 0.67
C LYS A 80 12.73 -35.13 1.23
N ARG A 81 11.39 -35.26 1.23
CA ARG A 81 10.72 -36.49 1.67
C ARG A 81 11.01 -37.65 0.73
N ARG A 82 10.95 -37.45 -0.59
CA ARG A 82 11.30 -38.47 -1.57
C ARG A 82 12.75 -38.94 -1.44
N ALA A 83 13.68 -38.04 -1.17
CA ALA A 83 15.08 -38.38 -0.94
C ALA A 83 15.33 -39.11 0.40
N GLN A 84 14.38 -39.08 1.33
CA GLN A 84 14.46 -39.83 2.60
C GLN A 84 13.80 -41.21 2.50
N GLU A 85 12.90 -41.39 1.54
CA GLU A 85 12.17 -42.64 1.29
C GLU A 85 12.85 -43.54 0.24
N ALA A 86 13.92 -43.07 -0.41
CA ALA A 86 14.75 -43.78 -1.39
C ALA A 86 16.08 -44.25 -0.79
#